data_AF-A0AAE3XCJ3-F1
#
_entry.id   AF-A0AAE3XCJ3-F1
#
_cell.length_a   1.000
_cell.length_b   1.000
_cell.length_c   1.000
_cell.angle_alpha   90.00
_cell.angle_beta   90.00
_cell.angle_gamma   90.00
#
_symmetry.space_group_name_H-M   'P 1'
#
loop_
_entity.id
_entity.type
_entity.pdbx_description
1 polymer ?
#
loop_
_entity_poly.entity_id
_entity_poly.type
_entity_poly.pdbx_seq_one_letter_code
_entity_poly.pdbx_strand_id
1 'polypeptide(L)'
;MDTDTSLSALLRRVNHDPAQGLQAALDAVSGQPHPRVAAIAAHLSATKRDLWTRIAHATGTPTPPDDAGLHTLLTWEEEACAALSAAQLDVTVPPTDPASAGGEPPMTVAALMRLNAALTTGRAAQIRRLTAQPRIA
;
A
#
# COMPACT_ATOMS: atom_id res chain seq x y z
N MET A 1 20.68 10.04 14.28
CA MET A 1 19.60 11.03 14.05
C MET A 1 19.00 10.62 12.71
N ASP A 2 18.15 9.60 12.72
CA ASP A 2 17.91 8.77 11.54
C ASP A 2 16.43 8.71 11.20
N THR A 3 15.87 9.78 10.62
CA THR A 3 14.52 9.73 10.03
C THR A 3 14.30 10.80 8.96
N ASP A 4 15.24 10.99 8.03
CA ASP A 4 14.95 11.60 6.72
C ASP A 4 14.76 10.48 5.67
N THR A 5 13.96 9.48 6.01
CA THR A 5 13.53 8.49 5.02
C THR A 5 12.39 9.10 4.24
N SER A 6 12.64 9.46 2.98
CA SER A 6 11.59 9.93 2.06
C SER A 6 10.40 8.95 2.04
N LEU A 7 9.19 9.45 1.76
CA LEU A 7 7.98 8.60 1.68
C LEU A 7 8.15 7.47 0.64
N SER A 8 8.84 7.75 -0.47
CA SER A 8 9.20 6.75 -1.47
C SER A 8 10.11 5.66 -0.90
N ALA A 9 11.10 6.01 -0.08
CA ALA A 9 11.96 5.04 0.58
C ALA A 9 11.20 4.21 1.64
N LEU A 10 10.22 4.81 2.31
CA LEU A 10 9.31 4.08 3.21
C LEU A 10 8.48 3.05 2.44
N LEU A 11 7.86 3.44 1.32
CA LEU A 11 7.09 2.53 0.46
C LEU A 11 7.94 1.39 -0.07
N ARG A 12 9.12 1.71 -0.62
CA ARG A 12 10.10 0.70 -1.07
C ARG A 12 10.45 -0.30 0.01
N ARG A 13 10.66 0.15 1.24
CA ARG A 13 10.95 -0.73 2.37
C ARG A 13 9.77 -1.66 2.67
N VAL A 14 8.55 -1.15 2.80
CA VAL A 14 7.40 -2.01 3.13
C VAL A 14 7.02 -2.97 2.00
N ASN A 15 7.35 -2.63 0.75
CA ASN A 15 7.09 -3.45 -0.42
C ASN A 15 8.17 -4.53 -0.63
N HIS A 16 9.44 -4.12 -0.61
CA HIS A 16 10.56 -4.90 -1.13
C HIS A 16 11.64 -5.26 -0.10
N ASP A 17 11.48 -4.94 1.18
CA ASP A 17 12.42 -5.43 2.20
C ASP A 17 12.50 -6.97 2.13
N PRO A 18 13.71 -7.54 2.00
CA PRO A 18 13.88 -8.97 1.72
C PRO A 18 13.46 -9.88 2.88
N ALA A 19 13.36 -9.35 4.10
CA ALA A 19 12.97 -10.12 5.29
C ALA A 19 11.53 -9.83 5.73
N GLN A 20 11.08 -8.58 5.61
CA GLN A 20 9.85 -8.08 6.22
C GLN A 20 8.88 -7.45 5.23
N GLY A 21 9.28 -7.26 3.98
CA GLY A 21 8.45 -6.67 2.93
C GLY A 21 7.26 -7.53 2.54
N LEU A 22 6.31 -6.92 1.84
CA LEU A 22 5.15 -7.62 1.28
C LEU A 22 5.58 -8.69 0.26
N GLN A 23 6.53 -8.38 -0.62
CA GLN A 23 7.01 -9.32 -1.63
C GLN A 23 7.60 -10.57 -0.98
N ALA A 24 8.49 -10.41 0.01
CA ALA A 24 9.05 -11.53 0.77
C ALA A 24 7.98 -12.38 1.47
N ALA A 25 6.94 -11.74 2.02
CA ALA A 25 5.83 -12.44 2.63
C ALA A 25 5.03 -13.26 1.61
N LEU A 26 4.80 -12.74 0.40
CA LEU A 26 4.10 -13.43 -0.69
C LEU A 26 4.93 -14.59 -1.25
N ASP A 27 6.23 -14.37 -1.46
CA ASP A 27 7.16 -15.38 -1.99
C ASP A 27 7.23 -16.61 -1.08
N ALA A 28 7.15 -16.41 0.24
CA ALA A 28 7.09 -17.48 1.23
C ALA A 28 5.84 -18.38 1.11
N VAL A 29 4.78 -17.93 0.43
CA VAL A 29 3.53 -18.68 0.20
C VAL A 29 3.46 -19.27 -1.21
N SER A 30 4.35 -18.88 -2.12
CA SER A 30 4.28 -19.24 -3.55
C SER A 30 4.22 -20.75 -3.83
N GLY A 31 4.75 -21.59 -2.93
CA GLY A 31 4.67 -23.05 -3.01
C GLY A 31 3.39 -23.70 -2.45
N GLN A 32 2.53 -22.95 -1.77
CA GLN A 32 1.27 -23.45 -1.17
C GLN A 32 0.17 -22.38 -1.24
N PRO A 33 -0.61 -22.29 -2.33
CA PRO A 33 -1.60 -21.23 -2.52
C PRO A 33 -2.68 -21.29 -1.43
N HIS A 34 -2.61 -20.37 -0.47
CA HIS A 34 -3.62 -20.21 0.57
C HIS A 34 -4.69 -19.24 0.05
N PRO A 35 -5.98 -19.63 -0.08
CA PRO A 35 -7.03 -18.76 -0.66
C PRO A 35 -7.15 -17.42 0.08
N ARG A 36 -6.90 -17.44 1.39
CA ARG A 36 -6.83 -16.23 2.23
C ARG A 36 -5.70 -15.26 1.84
N VAL A 37 -4.56 -15.75 1.38
CA VAL A 37 -3.44 -14.90 0.93
C VAL A 37 -3.78 -14.23 -0.40
N ALA A 38 -4.39 -14.97 -1.33
CA ALA A 38 -4.92 -14.39 -2.57
C ALA A 38 -5.98 -13.31 -2.29
N ALA A 39 -6.90 -13.54 -1.35
CA ALA A 39 -7.87 -12.54 -0.93
C ALA A 39 -7.23 -11.30 -0.28
N ILE A 40 -6.20 -11.49 0.56
CA ILE A 40 -5.42 -10.38 1.16
C ILE A 40 -4.73 -9.56 0.06
N ALA A 41 -4.07 -10.21 -0.89
CA ALA A 41 -3.37 -9.55 -1.99
C ALA A 41 -4.35 -8.78 -2.88
N ALA A 42 -5.48 -9.38 -3.27
CA ALA A 42 -6.50 -8.73 -4.08
C ALA A 42 -7.11 -7.51 -3.39
N HIS A 43 -7.44 -7.64 -2.10
CA HIS A 43 -7.96 -6.52 -1.31
C HIS A 43 -6.93 -5.39 -1.18
N LEU A 44 -5.66 -5.72 -0.91
CA LEU A 44 -4.60 -4.72 -0.81
C LEU A 44 -4.38 -3.99 -2.15
N SER A 45 -4.39 -4.70 -3.27
CA SER A 45 -4.32 -4.08 -4.60
C SER A 45 -5.47 -3.11 -4.83
N ALA A 46 -6.71 -3.52 -4.53
CA ALA A 46 -7.88 -2.67 -4.69
C ALA A 46 -7.80 -1.41 -3.82
N THR A 47 -7.41 -1.56 -2.54
CA THR A 47 -7.23 -0.43 -1.63
C THR A 47 -6.13 0.53 -2.08
N LYS A 48 -4.97 0.01 -2.53
CA LYS A 48 -3.88 0.85 -3.07
C LYS A 48 -4.32 1.63 -4.31
N ARG A 49 -5.05 0.98 -5.23
CA ARG A 49 -5.55 1.65 -6.43
C ARG A 49 -6.56 2.75 -6.09
N ASP A 50 -7.54 2.47 -5.23
CA ASP A 50 -8.51 3.48 -4.79
C ASP A 50 -7.82 4.71 -4.18
N LEU A 51 -6.86 4.47 -3.28
CA LEU A 51 -6.08 5.52 -2.63
C LEU A 51 -5.30 6.36 -3.66
N TRP A 52 -4.62 5.72 -4.61
CA TRP A 52 -3.85 6.43 -5.64
C TRP A 52 -4.73 7.15 -6.65
N THR A 53 -5.90 6.63 -7.00
CA THR A 53 -6.88 7.33 -7.83
C THR A 53 -7.36 8.62 -7.16
N ARG A 54 -7.59 8.59 -5.84
CA ARG A 54 -7.95 9.80 -5.07
C ARG A 54 -6.81 10.82 -5.05
N ILE A 55 -5.57 10.38 -4.89
CA ILE A 55 -4.38 11.26 -4.94
C ILE A 55 -4.21 11.85 -6.34
N ALA A 56 -4.33 11.03 -7.39
CA ALA A 56 -4.27 11.46 -8.78
C ALA A 56 -5.27 12.57 -9.07
N HIS A 57 -6.53 12.38 -8.64
CA HIS A 57 -7.57 13.40 -8.77
C HIS A 57 -7.24 14.70 -8.02
N ALA A 58 -6.68 14.62 -6.81
CA ALA A 58 -6.37 15.80 -6.00
C ALA A 58 -5.09 16.54 -6.45
N THR A 59 -4.12 15.84 -7.04
CA THR A 59 -2.77 16.37 -7.33
C THR A 59 -2.45 16.51 -8.81
N GLY A 60 -3.33 16.01 -9.69
CA GLY A 60 -3.11 15.94 -11.15
C GLY A 60 -2.03 14.93 -11.56
N THR A 61 -1.71 13.97 -10.70
CA THR A 61 -0.71 12.93 -10.98
C THR A 61 -1.31 11.77 -11.76
N PRO A 62 -0.49 10.90 -12.38
CA PRO A 62 -1.00 9.74 -13.12
C PRO A 62 -1.80 8.79 -12.23
N THR A 63 -2.86 8.20 -12.78
CA THR A 63 -3.64 7.15 -12.12
C THR A 63 -2.89 5.82 -12.10
N PRO A 64 -3.17 4.94 -11.11
CA PRO A 64 -2.57 3.61 -11.09
C PRO A 64 -3.00 2.78 -12.30
N PRO A 65 -2.17 1.84 -12.76
CA PRO A 65 -2.55 0.92 -13.83
C PRO A 65 -3.65 -0.07 -13.37
N ASP A 66 -4.72 -0.18 -14.16
CA ASP A 66 -5.93 -0.96 -13.84
C ASP A 66 -5.68 -2.48 -13.85
N ASP A 67 -4.98 -2.99 -14.88
CA ASP A 67 -4.75 -4.43 -15.10
C ASP A 67 -3.37 -4.92 -14.64
N ALA A 68 -2.58 -4.04 -14.02
CA ALA A 68 -1.28 -4.40 -13.47
C ALA A 68 -1.41 -5.36 -12.27
N GLY A 69 -0.74 -6.51 -12.31
CA GLY A 69 -0.61 -7.38 -11.15
C GLY A 69 0.01 -6.65 -9.94
N LEU A 70 -0.18 -7.18 -8.73
CA LEU A 70 0.27 -6.54 -7.48
C LEU A 70 1.74 -6.10 -7.57
N HIS A 71 2.62 -6.93 -8.11
CA HIS A 71 4.04 -6.58 -8.25
C HIS A 71 4.27 -5.28 -9.04
N THR A 72 3.65 -5.15 -10.21
CA THR A 72 3.73 -3.93 -11.03
C THR A 72 3.14 -2.72 -10.31
N LEU A 73 2.07 -2.92 -9.53
CA LEU A 73 1.49 -1.85 -8.72
C LEU A 73 2.44 -1.36 -7.61
N LEU A 74 3.21 -2.27 -6.98
CA LEU A 74 4.20 -1.92 -5.94
C LEU A 74 5.36 -1.09 -6.51
N THR A 75 5.88 -1.48 -7.69
CA THR A 75 6.94 -0.70 -8.34
C THR A 75 6.43 0.66 -8.81
N TRP A 76 5.24 0.69 -9.43
CA TRP A 76 4.64 1.94 -9.89
C TRP A 76 4.39 2.93 -8.75
N GLU A 77 3.90 2.49 -7.57
CA GLU A 77 3.64 3.42 -6.47
C GLU A 77 4.92 4.05 -5.90
N GLU A 78 6.06 3.37 -6.00
CA GLU A 78 7.34 3.92 -5.56
C GLU A 78 7.81 5.05 -6.47
N GLU A 79 7.70 4.85 -7.78
CA GLU A 79 8.01 5.86 -8.79
C GLU A 79 7.05 7.04 -8.70
N ALA A 80 5.74 6.76 -8.59
CA ALA A 80 4.71 7.79 -8.46
C ALA A 80 4.93 8.63 -7.19
N CYS A 81 5.26 8.00 -6.06
CA CYS A 81 5.54 8.71 -4.81
C CYS A 81 6.84 9.53 -4.90
N ALA A 82 7.87 9.02 -5.56
CA ALA A 82 9.12 9.76 -5.77
C ALA A 82 8.95 10.98 -6.68
N ALA A 83 7.97 10.97 -7.58
CA ALA A 83 7.67 12.08 -8.49
C ALA A 83 6.83 13.20 -7.84
N LEU A 84 6.28 12.99 -6.63
CA LEU A 84 5.49 14.00 -5.93
C LEU A 84 6.37 15.16 -5.45
N SER A 85 5.95 16.38 -5.78
CA SER A 85 6.53 17.59 -5.19
C SER A 85 6.09 17.78 -3.74
N ALA A 86 6.86 18.55 -2.96
CA ALA A 86 6.50 18.91 -1.59
C ALA A 86 5.10 19.56 -1.51
N ALA A 87 4.75 20.43 -2.46
CA ALA A 87 3.43 21.05 -2.52
C ALA A 87 2.31 20.03 -2.73
N GLN A 88 2.52 19.00 -3.56
CA GLN A 88 1.55 17.92 -3.76
C GLN A 88 1.42 17.02 -2.53
N LEU A 89 2.48 16.86 -1.73
CA LEU A 89 2.43 16.09 -0.49
C LEU A 89 1.56 16.73 0.59
N ASP A 90 1.44 18.06 0.57
CA ASP A 90 0.61 18.85 1.49
C ASP A 90 -0.85 19.02 1.03
N VAL A 91 -1.19 18.56 -0.19
CA VAL A 91 -2.57 18.59 -0.69
C VAL A 91 -3.46 17.71 0.18
N THR A 92 -4.58 18.27 0.63
CA THR A 92 -5.61 17.55 1.37
C THR A 92 -6.51 16.78 0.41
N VAL A 93 -6.64 15.48 0.65
CA VAL A 93 -7.52 14.58 -0.10
C VAL A 93 -8.78 14.33 0.73
N PRO A 94 -9.98 14.53 0.15
CA PRO A 94 -11.23 14.26 0.84
C PRO A 94 -11.41 12.74 1.09
N PRO A 95 -12.20 12.35 2.11
CA PRO A 95 -12.55 10.96 2.35
C PRO A 95 -13.38 10.37 1.21
N THR A 96 -13.39 9.03 1.11
CA THR A 96 -14.15 8.30 0.08
C THR A 96 -15.66 8.56 0.20
N ASP A 97 -16.17 8.70 1.42
CA ASP A 97 -17.56 9.10 1.68
C ASP A 97 -17.61 10.21 2.74
N PRO A 98 -17.78 11.48 2.31
CA PRO A 98 -17.86 12.61 3.24
C PRO A 98 -19.19 12.66 4.03
N ALA A 99 -20.20 11.89 3.64
CA ALA A 99 -21.51 11.87 4.29
C ALA A 99 -21.70 10.72 5.29
N SER A 100 -20.78 9.75 5.32
CA SER A 100 -20.81 8.66 6.29
C SER A 100 -20.66 9.19 7.72
N ALA A 101 -21.61 8.84 8.61
CA ALA A 101 -21.54 9.18 10.02
C ALA A 101 -20.35 8.44 10.67
N GLY A 102 -19.32 9.20 11.07
CA GLY A 102 -18.02 8.64 11.49
C GLY A 102 -16.98 8.53 10.36
N GLY A 103 -17.20 9.26 9.26
CA GLY A 103 -16.37 9.25 8.06
C GLY A 103 -14.89 9.52 8.34
N GLU A 104 -14.04 8.96 7.48
CA GLU A 104 -12.60 9.17 7.50
C GLU A 104 -12.31 10.69 7.47
N PRO A 105 -11.45 11.23 8.36
CA PRO A 105 -11.09 12.63 8.27
C PRO A 105 -10.32 12.88 6.95
N PRO A 106 -10.45 14.07 6.34
CA PRO A 106 -9.60 14.43 5.23
C PRO A 106 -8.12 14.34 5.64
N MET A 107 -7.29 13.79 4.77
CA MET A 107 -5.87 13.54 5.04
C MET A 107 -5.01 14.19 3.96
N THR A 108 -3.82 14.65 4.31
CA THR A 108 -2.84 15.06 3.30
C THR A 108 -2.36 13.85 2.50
N VAL A 109 -1.88 14.07 1.29
CA VAL A 109 -1.24 13.03 0.47
C VAL A 109 -0.11 12.34 1.26
N ALA A 110 0.72 13.11 1.98
CA ALA A 110 1.75 12.55 2.84
C ALA A 110 1.20 11.63 3.95
N ALA A 111 0.06 11.97 4.54
CA ALA A 111 -0.58 11.14 5.55
C ALA A 111 -1.20 9.88 4.94
N LEU A 112 -1.80 9.97 3.74
CA LEU A 112 -2.28 8.82 2.99
C LEU A 112 -1.15 7.86 2.58
N MET A 113 0.01 8.36 2.18
CA MET A 113 1.19 7.53 1.89
C MET A 113 1.67 6.76 3.13
N ARG A 114 1.66 7.39 4.31
CA ARG A 114 1.99 6.71 5.58
C ARG A 114 0.95 5.66 5.95
N LEU A 115 -0.34 5.95 5.73
CA LEU A 115 -1.42 4.99 5.93
C LEU A 115 -1.26 3.78 5.00
N ASN A 116 -0.98 4.01 3.71
CA ASN A 116 -0.69 2.96 2.74
C ASN A 116 0.48 2.07 3.20
N ALA A 117 1.57 2.68 3.68
CA ALA A 117 2.71 1.94 4.21
C ALA A 117 2.36 1.09 5.45
N ALA A 118 1.55 1.63 6.36
CA ALA A 118 1.08 0.91 7.55
C ALA A 118 0.17 -0.27 7.18
N LEU A 119 -0.77 -0.08 6.24
CA LEU A 119 -1.64 -1.14 5.72
C LEU A 119 -0.80 -2.27 5.09
N THR A 120 0.17 -1.90 4.26
CA THR A 120 1.09 -2.84 3.59
C THR A 120 1.85 -3.68 4.61
N THR A 121 2.43 -3.03 5.62
CA THR A 121 3.14 -3.70 6.72
C THR A 121 2.23 -4.67 7.49
N GLY A 122 1.01 -4.23 7.82
CA GLY A 122 0.03 -5.04 8.52
C GLY A 122 -0.38 -6.28 7.72
N ARG A 123 -0.56 -6.16 6.39
CA ARG A 123 -0.86 -7.30 5.51
C ARG A 123 0.32 -8.24 5.35
N ALA A 124 1.54 -7.73 5.21
CA ALA A 124 2.75 -8.56 5.17
C ALA A 124 2.89 -9.40 6.45
N ALA A 125 2.68 -8.79 7.62
CA ALA A 125 2.68 -9.49 8.91
C ALA A 125 1.52 -10.49 9.05
N GLN A 126 0.36 -10.20 8.47
CA GLN A 126 -0.76 -11.14 8.43
C GLN A 126 -0.44 -12.37 7.57
N ILE A 127 0.15 -12.18 6.40
CA ILE A 127 0.57 -13.27 5.51
C ILE A 127 1.62 -14.15 6.22
N ARG A 128 2.64 -13.56 6.84
CA ARG A 128 3.64 -14.30 7.62
C ARG A 128 3.05 -15.11 8.79
N ARG A 129 2.00 -14.59 9.44
CA ARG A 129 1.31 -15.35 10.49
C ARG A 129 0.56 -16.54 9.94
N LEU A 130 -0.02 -16.42 8.75
CA LEU A 130 -0.68 -17.55 8.08
C LEU A 130 0.31 -18.63 7.64
N THR A 131 1.54 -18.27 7.28
CA THR A 131 2.59 -19.27 6.94
C THR A 131 3.18 -19.97 8.16
N ALA A 132 3.24 -19.28 9.31
CA ALA A 132 3.77 -19.85 10.55
C ALA A 132 2.77 -20.74 11.30
N GLN A 133 1.48 -20.70 10.96
CA GLN A 133 0.47 -21.52 11.62
C GLN A 133 0.52 -22.98 11.13
N PRO A 134 0.73 -23.97 12.02
CA PRO A 134 0.59 -25.37 11.67
C PRO A 134 -0.87 -25.64 11.28
N ARG A 135 -1.09 -26.38 10.19
CA ARG A 135 -2.43 -26.78 9.77
C ARG A 135 -3.08 -27.57 10.90
N ILE A 136 -4.25 -27.13 11.35
CA ILE A 136 -5.19 -28.02 12.04
C ILE A 136 -5.77 -28.88 10.91
N ALA A 137 -5.31 -30.14 10.85
CA ALA A 137 -5.81 -31.17 9.97
C ALA A 137 -7.21 -31.62 10.38
#